data_AF-A0A9E2AHR1-F1
#
_entry.id   AF-A0A9E2AHR1-F1
#
_cell.length_a   1.000
_cell.length_b   1.000
_cell.length_c   1.000
_cell.angle_alpha   90.00
_cell.angle_beta   90.00
_cell.angle_gamma   90.00
#
_symmetry.space_group_name_H-M   'P 1'
#
loop_
_entity.id
_entity.type
_entity.pdbx_description
1 polymer ?
#
loop_
_entity_poly.entity_id
_entity_poly.type
_entity_poly.pdbx_seq_one_letter_code
_entity_poly.pdbx_strand_id
1 'polypeptide(L)'
;EQHIPEFLASFEAADLAIAEDFITARNAHDGEAVLALFADDPFVRDDLRRDVNGEFAGFDEIDYVSSGEFDRVTGVELVDPTCEAGSPGRVRCTYTWANAWTRALGDDRYTGNSFVFDIADGRIESLTHTFAQGPVDGFEDHISEVTLLWVQANHPEDVPTMFNDSSFAQSAESLALWETYTAEFAAPRAGN
;
A
#
# COMPACT_ATOMS: atom_id res chain seq x y z
N GLU A 1 -9.52 -35.32 -16.38
CA GLU A 1 -8.80 -34.98 -15.15
C GLU A 1 -7.34 -34.77 -15.52
N GLN A 2 -6.84 -33.55 -15.43
CA GLN A 2 -5.44 -33.25 -15.76
C GLN A 2 -4.59 -33.56 -14.53
N HIS A 3 -3.70 -34.55 -14.64
CA HIS A 3 -2.66 -34.80 -13.65
C HIS A 3 -1.66 -33.65 -13.73
N ILE A 4 -1.77 -32.69 -12.82
CA ILE A 4 -0.70 -31.72 -12.57
C ILE A 4 0.40 -32.51 -11.81
N PRO A 5 1.64 -32.56 -12.33
CA PRO A 5 2.78 -33.17 -11.64
C PRO A 5 2.97 -32.56 -10.24
N GLU A 6 3.15 -33.39 -9.20
CA GLU A 6 3.37 -32.95 -7.81
C GLU A 6 4.49 -31.92 -7.67
N PHE A 7 5.50 -31.96 -8.54
CA PHE A 7 6.57 -30.96 -8.60
C PHE A 7 6.03 -29.56 -8.94
N LEU A 8 5.13 -29.41 -9.92
CA LEU A 8 4.54 -28.12 -10.28
C LEU A 8 3.65 -27.58 -9.15
N ALA A 9 2.89 -28.44 -8.48
CA ALA A 9 2.10 -28.04 -7.31
C ALA A 9 2.98 -27.53 -6.15
N SER A 10 4.22 -28.01 -6.03
CA SER A 10 5.15 -27.56 -4.99
C SER A 10 5.77 -26.18 -5.25
N PHE A 11 5.96 -25.79 -6.52
CA PHE A 11 6.36 -24.40 -6.85
C PHE A 11 5.21 -23.44 -6.65
N GLU A 12 4.00 -23.80 -7.07
CA GLU A 12 2.80 -22.98 -6.86
C GLU A 12 2.58 -22.67 -5.37
N ALA A 13 2.84 -23.62 -4.48
CA ALA A 13 2.75 -23.41 -3.04
C ALA A 13 3.87 -22.51 -2.47
N ALA A 14 5.10 -22.60 -3.00
CA ALA A 14 6.22 -21.77 -2.56
C ALA A 14 6.07 -20.31 -3.03
N ASP A 15 5.64 -20.11 -4.28
CA ASP A 15 5.38 -18.78 -4.85
C ASP A 15 4.24 -18.08 -4.09
N LEU A 16 3.19 -18.83 -3.75
CA LEU A 16 2.08 -18.32 -2.95
C LEU A 16 2.56 -17.86 -1.56
N ALA A 17 3.40 -18.65 -0.90
CA ALA A 17 3.95 -18.30 0.41
C ALA A 17 4.78 -17.01 0.36
N ILE A 18 5.58 -16.79 -0.68
CA ILE A 18 6.34 -15.54 -0.87
C ILE A 18 5.40 -14.33 -0.98
N ALA A 19 4.31 -14.46 -1.74
CA ALA A 19 3.34 -13.38 -1.87
C ALA A 19 2.59 -13.10 -0.55
N GLU A 20 2.26 -14.14 0.22
CA GLU A 20 1.64 -14.01 1.56
C GLU A 20 2.61 -13.39 2.58
N ASP A 21 3.89 -13.74 2.52
CA ASP A 21 4.95 -13.12 3.34
C ASP A 21 5.10 -11.63 3.01
N PHE A 22 5.01 -11.25 1.73
CA PHE A 22 4.99 -9.85 1.32
C PHE A 22 3.82 -9.08 1.94
N ILE A 23 2.60 -9.63 1.86
CA ILE A 23 1.41 -9.00 2.46
C ILE A 23 1.57 -8.87 3.98
N THR A 24 2.11 -9.91 4.63
CA THR A 24 2.35 -9.92 6.07
C THR A 24 3.37 -8.84 6.47
N ALA A 25 4.48 -8.73 5.75
CA ALA A 25 5.50 -7.72 5.99
C ALA A 25 4.97 -6.30 5.75
N ARG A 26 4.14 -6.09 4.70
CA ARG A 26 3.46 -4.81 4.44
C ARG A 26 2.53 -4.41 5.58
N ASN A 27 1.69 -5.32 6.07
CA ASN A 27 0.79 -5.05 7.19
C ASN A 27 1.53 -4.88 8.52
N ALA A 28 2.74 -5.43 8.66
CA ALA A 28 3.61 -5.19 9.79
C ALA A 28 4.41 -3.88 9.69
N HIS A 29 4.33 -3.17 8.56
CA HIS A 29 5.16 -2.02 8.21
C HIS A 29 6.67 -2.33 8.28
N ASP A 30 7.04 -3.58 8.01
CA ASP A 30 8.43 -4.05 8.04
C ASP A 30 9.06 -3.92 6.67
N GLY A 31 9.61 -2.73 6.39
CA GLY A 31 10.26 -2.43 5.12
C GLY A 31 11.46 -3.34 4.82
N GLU A 32 12.23 -3.73 5.84
CA GLU A 32 13.37 -4.63 5.65
C GLU A 32 12.92 -6.04 5.24
N ALA A 33 11.86 -6.55 5.87
CA ALA A 33 11.26 -7.83 5.49
C ALA A 33 10.64 -7.79 4.08
N VAL A 34 10.02 -6.67 3.69
CA VAL A 34 9.53 -6.48 2.31
C VAL A 34 10.68 -6.53 1.31
N LEU A 35 11.73 -5.74 1.52
CA LEU A 35 12.91 -5.71 0.63
C LEU A 35 13.58 -7.09 0.52
N ALA A 36 13.65 -7.84 1.61
CA ALA A 36 14.29 -9.14 1.64
C ALA A 36 13.62 -10.18 0.72
N LEU A 37 12.38 -9.94 0.26
CA LEU A 37 11.65 -10.82 -0.65
C LEU A 37 11.95 -10.53 -2.14
N PHE A 38 12.47 -9.35 -2.46
CA PHE A 38 12.78 -8.98 -3.85
C PHE A 38 14.12 -9.55 -4.33
N ALA A 39 14.26 -9.65 -5.64
CA ALA A 39 15.54 -9.86 -6.32
C ALA A 39 16.41 -8.59 -6.23
N ASP A 40 17.67 -8.64 -6.69
CA ASP A 40 18.59 -7.50 -6.58
C ASP A 40 18.23 -6.29 -7.49
N ASP A 41 17.40 -6.49 -8.52
CA ASP A 41 16.98 -5.47 -9.50
C ASP A 41 15.56 -5.77 -10.01
N PRO A 42 14.53 -5.67 -9.15
CA PRO A 42 13.19 -6.00 -9.58
C PRO A 42 12.56 -4.86 -10.38
N PHE A 43 11.59 -5.22 -11.20
CA PHE A 43 10.73 -4.25 -11.84
C PHE A 43 9.48 -3.98 -10.99
N VAL A 44 9.36 -2.78 -10.43
CA VAL A 44 8.19 -2.39 -9.64
C VAL A 44 7.38 -1.31 -10.37
N ARG A 45 6.09 -1.59 -10.58
CA ARG A 45 5.11 -0.69 -11.18
C ARG A 45 3.99 -0.40 -10.19
N ASP A 46 3.79 0.86 -9.87
CA ASP A 46 2.63 1.34 -9.12
C ASP A 46 1.72 2.16 -10.05
N ASP A 47 0.49 1.69 -10.26
CA ASP A 47 -0.46 2.32 -11.16
C ASP A 47 -1.01 3.68 -10.64
N LEU A 48 -0.71 4.08 -9.39
CA LEU A 48 -1.03 5.42 -8.88
C LEU A 48 -0.03 6.49 -9.29
N ARG A 49 1.25 6.13 -9.48
CA ARG A 49 2.29 7.14 -9.74
C ARG A 49 2.48 7.38 -11.23
N ARG A 50 2.28 8.63 -11.63
CA ARG A 50 2.65 9.13 -12.95
C ARG A 50 3.86 10.05 -12.84
N ASP A 51 4.77 9.94 -13.81
CA ASP A 51 5.86 10.87 -13.96
C ASP A 51 5.36 12.22 -14.50
N VAL A 52 6.28 13.20 -14.64
CA VAL A 52 5.97 14.54 -15.17
C VAL A 52 5.43 14.54 -16.61
N ASN A 53 5.56 13.41 -17.32
CA ASN A 53 5.06 13.23 -18.69
C ASN A 53 3.73 12.45 -18.72
N GLY A 54 3.21 12.04 -17.57
CA GLY A 54 1.99 11.23 -17.46
C GLY A 54 2.21 9.74 -17.71
N GLU A 55 3.44 9.29 -17.91
CA GLU A 55 3.80 7.87 -18.00
C GLU A 55 3.81 7.24 -16.60
N PHE A 56 3.57 5.94 -16.48
CA PHE A 56 3.70 5.27 -15.18
C PHE A 56 5.16 5.39 -14.73
N ALA A 57 5.38 6.07 -13.61
CA ALA A 57 6.71 6.14 -13.03
C ALA A 57 7.05 4.74 -12.50
N GLY A 58 8.22 4.22 -12.88
CA GLY A 58 8.80 3.09 -12.17
C GLY A 58 8.91 3.48 -10.69
N PHE A 59 8.50 2.58 -9.82
CA PHE A 59 8.58 2.77 -8.38
C PHE A 59 9.89 2.12 -7.93
N ASP A 60 10.70 2.80 -7.13
CA ASP A 60 11.88 2.14 -6.53
C ASP A 60 11.41 1.32 -5.32
N GLU A 61 12.06 0.20 -5.00
CA GLU A 61 11.79 -0.56 -3.77
C GLU A 61 11.88 0.35 -2.53
N ILE A 62 12.80 1.34 -2.59
CA ILE A 62 13.01 2.37 -1.57
C ILE A 62 11.74 3.20 -1.35
N ASP A 63 10.89 3.39 -2.36
CA ASP A 63 9.65 4.14 -2.21
C ASP A 63 8.61 3.37 -1.37
N TYR A 64 8.62 2.02 -1.39
CA TYR A 64 7.70 1.20 -0.58
C TYR A 64 8.14 1.20 0.88
N VAL A 65 9.45 1.19 1.09
CA VAL A 65 10.07 1.25 2.42
C VAL A 65 9.94 2.63 3.04
N SER A 66 10.19 3.69 2.26
CA SER A 66 10.10 5.07 2.73
C SER A 66 8.65 5.51 3.03
N SER A 67 7.67 4.90 2.37
CA SER A 67 6.26 5.06 2.73
C SER A 67 5.87 4.31 4.01
N GLY A 68 6.72 3.40 4.51
CA GLY A 68 6.43 2.54 5.67
C GLY A 68 6.12 3.31 6.96
N GLU A 69 6.81 4.41 7.24
CA GLU A 69 6.53 5.22 8.45
C GLU A 69 5.21 5.98 8.33
N PHE A 70 4.89 6.55 7.17
CA PHE A 70 3.60 7.20 6.93
C PHE A 70 2.43 6.19 7.02
N ASP A 71 2.60 5.03 6.37
CA ASP A 71 1.66 3.91 6.45
C ASP A 71 1.43 3.50 7.91
N ARG A 72 2.50 3.41 8.70
CA ARG A 72 2.45 3.05 10.13
C ARG A 72 1.68 4.08 10.95
N VAL A 73 2.01 5.37 10.85
CA VAL A 73 1.37 6.41 11.69
C VAL A 73 -0.09 6.65 11.30
N THR A 74 -0.46 6.36 10.05
CA THR A 74 -1.86 6.46 9.59
C THR A 74 -2.63 5.14 9.73
N GLY A 75 -1.96 4.04 10.10
CA GLY A 75 -2.56 2.73 10.34
C GLY A 75 -3.06 2.04 9.07
N VAL A 76 -2.31 2.18 7.98
CA VAL A 76 -2.57 1.50 6.70
C VAL A 76 -2.56 -0.01 6.89
N GLU A 77 -3.54 -0.69 6.32
CA GLU A 77 -3.66 -2.15 6.32
C GLU A 77 -4.25 -2.62 4.99
N LEU A 78 -3.77 -3.77 4.55
CA LEU A 78 -4.33 -4.58 3.49
C LEU A 78 -5.31 -5.57 4.14
N VAL A 79 -6.61 -5.23 4.11
CA VAL A 79 -7.69 -5.98 4.78
C VAL A 79 -8.18 -7.13 3.90
N ASP A 80 -8.47 -8.27 4.54
CA ASP A 80 -8.93 -9.52 3.93
C ASP A 80 -8.15 -9.91 2.67
N PRO A 81 -6.80 -9.97 2.73
CA PRO A 81 -6.00 -10.30 1.56
C PRO A 81 -6.26 -11.75 1.15
N THR A 82 -6.41 -11.97 -0.15
CA THR A 82 -6.54 -13.30 -0.75
C THR A 82 -5.54 -13.42 -1.90
N CYS A 83 -4.67 -14.41 -1.83
CA CYS A 83 -3.66 -14.68 -2.86
C CYS A 83 -4.01 -15.94 -3.64
N GLU A 84 -3.85 -15.89 -4.95
CA GLU A 84 -4.12 -16.99 -5.87
C GLU A 84 -2.97 -17.16 -6.86
N ALA A 85 -2.55 -18.42 -7.07
CA ALA A 85 -1.60 -18.76 -8.11
C ALA A 85 -2.25 -18.62 -9.50
N GLY A 86 -1.52 -18.01 -10.44
CA GLY A 86 -1.92 -17.83 -11.83
C GLY A 86 -1.17 -18.79 -12.76
N SER A 87 -0.37 -18.23 -13.67
CA SER A 87 0.63 -19.01 -14.41
C SER A 87 1.82 -19.37 -13.50
N PRO A 88 2.67 -20.35 -13.86
CA PRO A 88 3.87 -20.67 -13.08
C PRO A 88 4.71 -19.41 -12.80
N GLY A 89 5.13 -19.23 -11.54
CA GLY A 89 5.85 -18.03 -11.09
C GLY A 89 5.00 -16.77 -11.00
N ARG A 90 3.67 -16.82 -11.21
CA ARG A 90 2.81 -15.63 -11.15
C ARG A 90 1.76 -15.77 -10.07
N VAL A 91 1.73 -14.84 -9.14
CA VAL A 91 0.75 -14.82 -8.03
C VAL A 91 -0.01 -13.50 -8.06
N ARG A 92 -1.32 -13.55 -7.81
CA ARG A 92 -2.14 -12.35 -7.64
C ARG A 92 -2.73 -12.32 -6.24
N CYS A 93 -2.51 -11.23 -5.52
CA CYS A 93 -3.16 -10.97 -4.25
C CYS A 93 -4.16 -9.83 -4.38
N THR A 94 -5.41 -10.05 -3.99
CA THR A 94 -6.43 -9.01 -3.87
C THR A 94 -6.64 -8.62 -2.43
N TYR A 95 -6.98 -7.36 -2.18
CA TYR A 95 -7.22 -6.86 -0.83
C TYR A 95 -8.11 -5.60 -0.85
N THR A 96 -8.58 -5.20 0.33
CA THR A 96 -9.19 -3.89 0.57
C THR A 96 -8.18 -3.00 1.27
N TRP A 97 -7.90 -1.80 0.74
CA TRP A 97 -7.04 -0.85 1.45
C TRP A 97 -7.83 -0.14 2.55
N ALA A 98 -7.28 -0.03 3.75
CA ALA A 98 -7.86 0.77 4.80
C ALA A 98 -6.78 1.48 5.61
N ASN A 99 -7.09 2.63 6.19
CA ASN A 99 -6.28 3.26 7.21
C ASN A 99 -7.18 3.75 8.36
N ALA A 100 -6.63 4.36 9.41
CA ALA A 100 -7.43 4.84 10.52
C ALA A 100 -8.46 5.92 10.12
N TRP A 101 -8.15 6.74 9.11
CA TRP A 101 -9.04 7.78 8.61
C TRP A 101 -10.25 7.20 7.88
N THR A 102 -10.04 6.25 6.96
CA THR A 102 -11.15 5.61 6.24
C THR A 102 -12.03 4.81 7.18
N ARG A 103 -11.43 4.12 8.16
CA ARG A 103 -12.20 3.41 9.20
C ARG A 103 -13.05 4.35 10.03
N ALA A 104 -12.50 5.50 10.45
CA ALA A 104 -13.25 6.50 11.22
C ALA A 104 -14.41 7.13 10.43
N LEU A 105 -14.28 7.19 9.10
CA LEU A 105 -15.34 7.62 8.19
C LEU A 105 -16.35 6.52 7.84
N GLY A 106 -16.04 5.25 8.14
CA GLY A 106 -16.81 4.10 7.67
C GLY A 106 -16.74 3.93 6.15
N ASP A 107 -15.63 4.33 5.53
CA ASP A 107 -15.44 4.28 4.08
C ASP A 107 -14.79 2.97 3.64
N ASP A 108 -15.56 2.12 2.96
CA ASP A 108 -15.17 0.79 2.48
C ASP A 108 -14.95 0.73 0.96
N ARG A 109 -14.95 1.89 0.28
CA ARG A 109 -14.89 1.97 -1.20
C ARG A 109 -13.60 1.43 -1.82
N TYR A 110 -12.58 1.19 -1.02
CA TYR A 110 -11.21 0.87 -1.43
C TYR A 110 -10.96 -0.64 -1.61
N THR A 111 -12.00 -1.38 -2.00
CA THR A 111 -11.92 -2.81 -2.31
C THR A 111 -11.47 -3.04 -3.76
N GLY A 112 -11.01 -4.26 -4.05
CA GLY A 112 -10.67 -4.69 -5.41
C GLY A 112 -9.25 -4.31 -5.85
N ASN A 113 -8.43 -3.78 -4.95
CA ASN A 113 -7.02 -3.55 -5.21
C ASN A 113 -6.27 -4.87 -5.39
N SER A 114 -5.13 -4.83 -6.07
CA SER A 114 -4.31 -6.01 -6.20
C SER A 114 -2.83 -5.77 -6.35
N PHE A 115 -2.05 -6.72 -5.86
CA PHE A 115 -0.68 -6.96 -6.27
C PHE A 115 -0.64 -8.13 -7.25
N VAL A 116 0.19 -8.01 -8.28
CA VAL A 116 0.56 -9.11 -9.17
C VAL A 116 2.07 -9.25 -9.11
N PHE A 117 2.51 -10.43 -8.70
CA PHE A 117 3.91 -10.79 -8.56
C PHE A 117 4.32 -11.70 -9.71
N ASP A 118 5.49 -11.44 -10.28
CA ASP A 118 6.23 -12.44 -11.04
C ASP A 118 7.46 -12.83 -10.17
N ILE A 119 7.55 -14.13 -9.86
CA ILE A 119 8.46 -14.75 -8.90
C ILE A 119 9.31 -15.78 -9.64
N ALA A 120 10.61 -15.70 -9.43
CA ALA A 120 11.57 -16.69 -9.90
C ALA A 120 12.67 -16.89 -8.85
N ASP A 121 13.21 -18.11 -8.78
CA ASP A 121 14.27 -18.48 -7.84
C ASP A 121 13.99 -18.11 -6.37
N GLY A 122 12.70 -18.11 -5.99
CA GLY A 122 12.24 -17.79 -4.64
C GLY A 122 12.30 -16.29 -4.29
N ARG A 123 12.36 -15.41 -5.30
CA ARG A 123 12.41 -13.95 -5.16
C ARG A 123 11.39 -13.27 -6.06
N ILE A 124 10.90 -12.12 -5.65
CA ILE A 124 10.03 -11.27 -6.47
C ILE A 124 10.91 -10.54 -7.50
N GLU A 125 10.77 -10.89 -8.77
CA GLU A 125 11.45 -10.19 -9.88
C GLU A 125 10.62 -9.01 -10.38
N SER A 126 9.30 -9.07 -10.24
CA SER A 126 8.42 -7.98 -10.63
C SER A 126 7.19 -7.89 -9.75
N LEU A 127 6.80 -6.65 -9.45
CA LEU A 127 5.57 -6.30 -8.74
C LEU A 127 4.79 -5.30 -9.57
N THR A 128 3.52 -5.61 -9.83
CA THR A 128 2.54 -4.62 -10.28
C THR A 128 1.52 -4.38 -9.18
N HIS A 129 1.43 -3.15 -8.71
CA HIS A 129 0.43 -2.70 -7.77
C HIS A 129 -0.65 -1.90 -8.49
N THR A 130 -1.88 -2.39 -8.44
CA THR A 130 -3.05 -1.76 -9.03
C THR A 130 -4.05 -1.35 -7.94
N PHE A 131 -4.37 -0.07 -7.90
CA PHE A 131 -5.53 0.44 -7.16
C PHE A 131 -6.76 0.46 -8.06
N ALA A 132 -7.84 -0.19 -7.63
CA ALA A 132 -9.02 -0.43 -8.46
C ALA A 132 -9.72 0.86 -8.91
N GLN A 133 -9.60 1.91 -8.11
CA GLN A 133 -10.19 3.24 -8.33
C GLN A 133 -9.33 4.10 -9.28
N GLY A 134 -8.11 3.64 -9.61
CA GLY A 134 -7.17 4.33 -10.48
C GLY A 134 -6.71 5.70 -9.97
N PRO A 135 -5.78 6.36 -10.68
CA PRO A 135 -5.27 7.69 -10.31
C PRO A 135 -6.22 8.84 -10.68
N VAL A 136 -7.28 8.59 -11.46
CA VAL A 136 -8.16 9.65 -12.00
C VAL A 136 -9.51 9.73 -11.28
N ASP A 137 -9.87 8.73 -10.48
CA ASP A 137 -11.16 8.65 -9.79
C ASP A 137 -11.00 8.27 -8.29
N GLY A 138 -10.21 9.05 -7.54
CA GLY A 138 -10.52 9.30 -6.13
C GLY A 138 -9.89 8.42 -5.05
N PHE A 139 -8.76 7.74 -5.28
CA PHE A 139 -7.99 7.19 -4.16
C PHE A 139 -7.16 8.28 -3.45
N GLU A 140 -6.10 8.76 -4.10
CA GLU A 140 -5.21 9.77 -3.52
C GLU A 140 -5.93 11.11 -3.33
N ASP A 141 -6.72 11.54 -4.31
CA ASP A 141 -7.46 12.80 -4.23
C ASP A 141 -8.45 12.81 -3.06
N HIS A 142 -9.17 11.71 -2.81
CA HIS A 142 -10.17 11.70 -1.74
C HIS A 142 -9.53 11.68 -0.35
N ILE A 143 -8.53 10.81 -0.12
CA ILE A 143 -7.84 10.76 1.17
C ILE A 143 -7.07 12.04 1.43
N SER A 144 -6.39 12.57 0.41
CA SER A 144 -5.66 13.83 0.53
C SER A 144 -6.60 15.00 0.78
N GLU A 145 -7.73 15.08 0.08
CA GLU A 145 -8.73 16.14 0.30
C GLU A 145 -9.34 16.06 1.70
N VAL A 146 -9.79 14.88 2.13
CA VAL A 146 -10.39 14.67 3.46
C VAL A 146 -9.42 15.06 4.56
N THR A 147 -8.19 14.56 4.49
CA THR A 147 -7.17 14.82 5.51
C THR A 147 -6.77 16.29 5.51
N LEU A 148 -6.53 16.89 4.34
CA LEU A 148 -6.21 18.31 4.22
C LEU A 148 -7.32 19.21 4.76
N LEU A 149 -8.59 18.97 4.39
CA LEU A 149 -9.71 19.77 4.86
C LEU A 149 -9.89 19.67 6.37
N TRP A 150 -9.69 18.48 6.95
CA TRP A 150 -9.77 18.32 8.39
C TRP A 150 -8.63 19.04 9.11
N VAL A 151 -7.38 18.91 8.64
CA VAL A 151 -6.23 19.61 9.25
C VAL A 151 -6.41 21.12 9.11
N GLN A 152 -6.83 21.63 7.95
CA GLN A 152 -7.11 23.06 7.75
C GLN A 152 -8.18 23.60 8.71
N ALA A 153 -9.17 22.79 9.07
CA ALA A 153 -10.25 23.21 9.96
C ALA A 153 -9.87 23.16 11.45
N ASN A 154 -8.99 22.23 11.85
CA ASN A 154 -8.70 21.98 13.28
C ASN A 154 -7.30 22.42 13.71
N HIS A 155 -6.31 22.33 12.81
CA HIS A 155 -4.89 22.63 13.04
C HIS A 155 -4.27 23.40 11.85
N PRO A 156 -4.82 24.58 11.49
CA PRO A 156 -4.43 25.32 10.28
C PRO A 156 -2.95 25.73 10.24
N GLU A 157 -2.32 25.94 11.40
CA GLU A 157 -0.91 26.31 11.54
C GLU A 157 0.05 25.18 11.12
N ASP A 158 -0.39 23.93 11.19
CA ASP A 158 0.43 22.75 10.97
C ASP A 158 0.36 22.24 9.53
N VAL A 159 -0.56 22.78 8.71
CA VAL A 159 -0.69 22.46 7.28
C VAL A 159 0.64 22.58 6.52
N PRO A 160 1.43 23.65 6.64
CA PRO A 160 2.71 23.77 5.90
C PRO A 160 3.77 22.76 6.35
N THR A 161 3.64 22.20 7.54
CA THR A 161 4.55 21.19 8.08
C THR A 161 4.16 19.80 7.60
N MET A 162 2.85 19.54 7.46
CA MET A 162 2.31 18.23 7.09
C MET A 162 2.20 17.99 5.58
N PHE A 163 2.08 19.05 4.79
CA PHE A 163 1.86 18.98 3.34
C PHE A 163 2.95 19.76 2.58
N ASN A 164 3.43 19.21 1.47
CA ASN A 164 4.31 19.90 0.52
C ASN A 164 3.60 20.10 -0.84
N ASP A 165 4.28 20.73 -1.81
CA ASP A 165 3.70 21.17 -3.09
C ASP A 165 2.98 20.07 -3.91
N SER A 166 3.14 18.79 -3.58
CA SER A 166 2.44 17.70 -4.29
C SER A 166 2.15 16.44 -3.47
N SER A 167 2.44 16.40 -2.16
CA SER A 167 2.23 15.20 -1.34
C SER A 167 2.28 15.48 0.18
N PHE A 168 2.18 14.42 0.97
CA PHE A 168 2.44 14.45 2.41
C PHE A 168 3.94 14.68 2.66
N ALA A 169 4.26 15.55 3.62
CA ALA A 169 5.64 15.72 4.05
C ALA A 169 6.09 14.51 4.87
N GLN A 170 7.30 14.00 4.61
CA GLN A 170 7.88 12.82 5.27
C GLN A 170 8.92 13.18 6.34
N SER A 171 8.95 14.44 6.80
CA SER A 171 9.86 14.86 7.88
C SER A 171 9.43 14.21 9.21
N ALA A 172 10.37 14.05 10.14
CA ALA A 172 10.06 13.53 11.47
C ALA A 172 8.99 14.36 12.21
N GLU A 173 9.00 15.68 11.99
CA GLU A 173 7.98 16.59 12.53
C GLU A 173 6.61 16.34 11.91
N SER A 174 6.53 16.19 10.59
CA SER A 174 5.29 15.84 9.90
C SER A 174 4.74 14.50 10.36
N LEU A 175 5.58 13.46 10.47
CA LEU A 175 5.17 12.13 10.91
C LEU A 175 4.61 12.13 12.35
N ALA A 176 5.19 12.94 13.25
CA ALA A 176 4.67 13.09 14.60
C ALA A 176 3.29 13.79 14.63
N LEU A 177 3.07 14.77 13.73
CA LEU A 177 1.76 15.40 13.54
C LEU A 177 0.75 14.40 12.96
N TRP A 178 1.14 13.60 11.96
CA TRP A 178 0.29 12.53 11.40
C TRP A 178 -0.12 11.52 12.46
N GLU A 179 0.79 11.07 13.32
CA GLU A 179 0.48 10.16 14.42
C GLU A 179 -0.55 10.77 15.39
N THR A 180 -0.33 12.03 15.78
CA THR A 180 -1.20 12.76 16.72
C THR A 180 -2.60 12.96 16.13
N TYR A 181 -2.69 13.48 14.92
CA TYR A 181 -3.96 13.85 14.30
C TYR A 181 -4.74 12.65 13.76
N THR A 182 -4.05 11.58 13.37
CA THR A 182 -4.72 10.31 13.09
C THR A 182 -5.43 9.80 14.34
N ALA A 183 -4.76 9.81 15.50
CA ALA A 183 -5.37 9.38 16.76
C ALA A 183 -6.53 10.31 17.18
N GLU A 184 -6.40 11.62 17.00
CA GLU A 184 -7.46 12.59 17.27
C GLU A 184 -8.68 12.37 16.36
N PHE A 185 -8.46 12.24 15.05
CA PHE A 185 -9.52 12.04 14.07
C PHE A 185 -10.28 10.73 14.30
N ALA A 186 -9.54 9.64 14.57
CA ALA A 186 -10.11 8.32 14.79
C ALA A 186 -10.70 8.13 16.20
N ALA A 187 -10.50 9.08 17.11
CA ALA A 187 -11.09 9.01 18.44
C ALA A 187 -12.63 8.97 18.34
N PRO A 188 -13.31 8.10 19.11
CA PRO A 188 -14.77 8.09 19.14
C PRO A 188 -15.27 9.48 19.52
N ARG A 189 -16.10 10.09 18.67
CA ARG A 189 -16.77 11.34 19.04
C ARG A 189 -17.59 11.07 20.30
N ALA A 190 -17.24 11.74 21.40
CA ALA A 190 -18.08 11.74 22.58
C ALA A 190 -19.49 12.17 22.15
N GLY A 191 -20.46 11.29 22.34
CA GLY A 191 -21.79 11.41 21.75
C GLY A 191 -22.45 12.75 22.04
N ASN A 192 -23.16 13.26 21.02
CA ASN A 192 -24.29 14.15 21.22
C ASN A 192 -25.57 13.31 21.34
#